data_AF-A0A7Y3TH88-F1
#
_entry.id   AF-A0A7Y3TH88-F1
#
_cell.length_a   1.000
_cell.length_b   1.000
_cell.length_c   1.000
_cell.angle_alpha   90.00
_cell.angle_beta   90.00
_cell.angle_gamma   90.00
#
_symmetry.space_group_name_H-M   'P 1'
#
loop_
_entity.id
_entity.type
_entity.pdbx_description
1 polymer ?
#
loop_
_entity_poly.entity_id
_entity_poly.type
_entity_poly.pdbx_seq_one_letter_code
_entity_poly.pdbx_strand_id
1 'polypeptide(L)' 'MSRLKQNQSIDSLIQSINTVAQSQCSLSEKDVIVLNEALKRLQNLKQKKGKTNEQILDEVAKIIELLITFFV' A
#
# COMPACT_ATOMS: atom_id res chain seq x y z
N MET A 1 0.76 16.47 -7.70
CA MET A 1 1.86 16.28 -6.71
C MET A 1 3.16 16.06 -7.48
N SER A 2 4.32 16.53 -6.99
CA SER A 2 5.59 16.21 -7.67
C SER A 2 5.90 14.71 -7.53
N ARG A 3 6.62 14.14 -8.50
CA ARG A 3 7.00 12.72 -8.49
C ARG A 3 7.81 12.33 -7.26
N LEU A 4 8.67 13.24 -6.79
CA LEU A 4 9.45 13.05 -5.56
C LEU A 4 8.54 12.92 -4.35
N LYS A 5 7.60 13.86 -4.18
CA LYS A 5 6.67 13.86 -3.05
C LYS A 5 5.74 12.64 -3.07
N GLN A 6 5.30 12.22 -4.26
CA GLN A 6 4.54 10.99 -4.43
C GLN A 6 5.33 9.76 -3.96
N ASN A 7 6.59 9.62 -4.41
CA ASN A 7 7.43 8.49 -4.02
C ASN A 7 7.70 8.48 -2.51
N GLN A 8 7.94 9.64 -1.89
CA GLN A 8 8.09 9.76 -0.45
C GLN A 8 6.83 9.30 0.29
N SER A 9 5.64 9.69 -0.17
CA SER A 9 4.38 9.22 0.42
C SER A 9 4.19 7.72 0.28
N ILE A 10 4.52 7.14 -0.89
CA ILE A 10 4.46 5.69 -1.10
C ILE A 10 5.45 4.96 -0.17
N ASP A 11 6.66 5.50 -0.02
CA ASP A 11 7.68 4.91 0.85
C ASP A 11 7.27 4.96 2.34
N SER A 12 6.68 6.06 2.79
CA SER A 12 6.10 6.15 4.13
C SER A 12 4.98 5.12 4.35
N LEU A 13 4.09 4.94 3.38
CA LEU A 13 3.02 3.94 3.46
C LEU A 13 3.57 2.51 3.54
N ILE A 14 4.56 2.17 2.71
CA ILE A 14 5.24 0.87 2.76
C ILE A 14 5.86 0.64 4.15
N GLN A 15 6.54 1.65 4.71
CA GLN A 15 7.11 1.54 6.06
C GLN A 15 6.04 1.31 7.11
N SER A 16 4.94 2.08 7.09
CA SER A 16 3.85 1.92 8.06
C SER A 16 3.22 0.52 8.00
N ILE A 17 2.97 -0.01 6.80
CA ILE A 17 2.40 -1.36 6.64
C ILE A 17 3.39 -2.42 7.17
N ASN A 18 4.68 -2.28 6.88
CA ASN A 18 5.69 -3.19 7.43
C ASN A 18 5.77 -3.13 8.95
N THR A 19 5.66 -1.94 9.55
CA THR A 19 5.60 -1.80 11.00
C THR A 19 4.39 -2.52 11.58
N VAL A 20 3.20 -2.35 11.00
CA VAL A 20 1.99 -3.09 11.43
C VAL A 20 2.18 -4.60 11.29
N ALA A 21 2.76 -5.06 10.18
CA ALA A 21 3.02 -6.47 9.95
C ALA A 21 3.99 -7.07 10.98
N GLN A 22 4.99 -6.31 11.40
CA GLN A 22 5.99 -6.74 12.38
C GLN A 22 5.54 -6.59 13.84
N SER A 23 4.66 -5.62 14.14
CA SER A 23 4.21 -5.33 15.51
C SER A 23 3.11 -6.27 15.98
N GLN A 24 2.39 -6.93 15.07
CA GLN A 24 1.26 -7.78 15.42
C GLN A 24 1.73 -9.22 15.71
N CYS A 25 1.62 -9.64 16.97
CA CYS A 25 1.98 -10.99 17.42
C CYS A 25 1.04 -12.10 16.93
N SER A 26 -0.06 -11.78 16.22
CA SER A 26 -1.12 -12.73 15.90
C SER A 26 -1.85 -12.40 14.60
N LEU A 27 -1.11 -12.17 13.51
CA LEU A 27 -1.74 -12.03 12.19
C LEU A 27 -2.33 -13.37 11.75
N SER A 28 -3.58 -13.37 11.31
CA SER A 28 -4.13 -14.53 10.60
C SER A 28 -3.46 -14.68 9.23
N GLU A 29 -3.55 -15.86 8.64
CA GLU A 29 -3.07 -16.09 7.27
C GLU A 29 -3.72 -15.12 6.27
N LYS A 30 -5.01 -14.82 6.45
CA LYS A 30 -5.75 -13.84 5.66
C LYS A 30 -5.16 -12.44 5.81
N ASP A 31 -4.83 -12.03 7.03
CA ASP A 31 -4.25 -10.71 7.30
C ASP A 31 -2.89 -10.56 6.63
N VAL A 32 -2.05 -11.59 6.70
CA VAL A 32 -0.75 -11.62 6.01
C VAL A 32 -0.92 -11.49 4.50
N ILE A 33 -1.89 -12.18 3.90
CA ILE A 33 -2.20 -12.07 2.47
C ILE A 33 -2.60 -10.64 2.11
N VAL A 34 -3.48 -10.02 2.90
CA VAL A 34 -3.92 -8.64 2.68
C VAL A 34 -2.73 -7.68 2.77
N LEU A 35 -1.93 -7.73 3.83
CA LEU A 35 -0.78 -6.82 3.96
C LEU A 35 0.23 -7.01 2.82
N ASN A 36 0.50 -8.24 2.41
CA ASN A 36 1.41 -8.52 1.29
C ASN A 36 0.89 -8.00 -0.06
N GLU A 37 -0.41 -8.15 -0.33
CA GLU A 37 -1.01 -7.63 -1.56
C GLU A 37 -1.01 -6.10 -1.58
N ALA A 38 -1.27 -5.45 -0.44
CA ALA A 38 -1.14 -3.99 -0.30
C ALA A 38 0.29 -3.51 -0.60
N LEU A 39 1.30 -4.18 -0.03
CA LEU A 39 2.72 -3.87 -0.27
C LEU A 39 3.09 -4.02 -1.75
N LYS A 40 2.66 -5.11 -2.38
CA LYS A 40 2.92 -5.36 -3.81
C LYS A 40 2.32 -4.26 -4.69
N ARG A 41 1.09 -3.82 -4.41
CA ARG A 41 0.43 -2.73 -5.15
C ARG A 41 1.17 -1.40 -4.98
N LEU A 42 1.58 -1.05 -3.77
CA LEU A 42 2.38 0.15 -3.51
C LEU A 42 3.74 0.13 -4.23
N GLN A 43 4.42 -1.02 -4.25
CA GLN A 43 5.68 -1.17 -4.99
C GLN A 43 5.48 -1.01 -6.51
N ASN A 44 4.42 -1.58 -7.07
CA ASN A 44 4.06 -1.40 -8.47
C ASN A 44 3.73 0.08 -8.78
N LEU A 45 3.03 0.75 -7.85
CA LEU A 45 2.73 2.17 -7.94
C LEU A 45 4.00 3.05 -7.84
N LYS A 46 5.04 2.60 -7.14
CA LYS A 46 6.34 3.30 -7.14
C LYS A 46 7.10 3.12 -8.46
N GLN A 47 7.10 1.92 -9.03
CA GLN A 47 7.93 1.58 -10.19
C GLN A 47 7.39 2.09 -11.53
N LYS A 48 6.06 2.04 -11.72
CA LYS A 48 5.45 2.36 -13.02
C LYS A 48 5.65 3.84 -13.41
N LYS A 49 6.16 4.10 -14.61
CA LYS A 49 6.38 5.47 -15.13
C LYS A 49 5.16 5.93 -15.94
N GLY A 50 4.97 7.25 -16.07
CA GLY A 50 3.96 7.82 -16.97
C GLY A 50 2.49 7.57 -16.58
N LYS A 51 2.18 7.49 -15.28
CA LYS A 51 0.80 7.33 -14.81
C LYS A 51 0.03 8.65 -14.87
N THR A 52 -1.25 8.56 -15.16
CA THR A 52 -2.17 9.70 -14.95
C THR A 52 -2.52 9.82 -13.46
N ASN A 53 -2.99 11.00 -13.05
CA ASN A 53 -3.47 11.19 -11.68
C ASN A 53 -4.64 10.26 -11.35
N GLU A 54 -5.54 9.99 -12.31
CA GLU A 54 -6.65 9.05 -12.13
C GLU A 54 -6.16 7.63 -11.86
N GLN A 55 -5.18 7.14 -12.60
CA GLN A 55 -4.59 5.81 -12.35
C GLN A 55 -3.93 5.70 -10.98
N ILE A 56 -3.38 6.81 -10.48
CA ILE A 56 -2.79 6.85 -9.14
C ILE A 56 -3.90 6.77 -8.09
N LEU A 57 -4.97 7.56 -8.25
CA LEU A 57 -6.10 7.59 -7.32
C LEU A 57 -6.84 6.24 -7.30
N ASP A 58 -7.05 5.63 -8.46
CA ASP A 58 -7.68 4.31 -8.59
C ASP A 58 -6.87 3.21 -7.87
N GLU A 59 -5.55 3.16 -8.06
CA GLU A 59 -4.73 2.20 -7.32
C GLU A 59 -4.67 2.49 -5.82
N VAL A 60 -4.68 3.77 -5.41
CA VAL A 60 -4.77 4.13 -3.99
C VAL A 60 -6.11 3.69 -3.39
N ALA A 61 -7.23 3.86 -4.10
CA ALA A 61 -8.55 3.42 -3.66
C ALA A 61 -8.57 1.89 -3.44
N LYS A 62 -8.04 1.11 -4.39
CA LYS A 62 -7.91 -0.35 -4.27
C LYS A 62 -7.05 -0.77 -3.07
N ILE A 63 -5.96 -0.05 -2.79
CA ILE A 63 -5.11 -0.32 -1.62
C ILE A 63 -5.88 -0.05 -0.33
N ILE A 64 -6.65 1.06 -0.28
CA ILE A 64 -7.46 1.41 0.89
C ILE A 64 -8.56 0.38 1.12
N GLU A 65 -9.30 -0.03 0.08
CA GLU A 65 -10.31 -1.07 0.17
C GLU A 65 -9.74 -2.37 0.73
N LEU A 66 -8.56 -2.76 0.25
CA LEU A 66 -7.87 -3.96 0.71
C LEU A 66 -7.48 -3.84 2.19
N LEU A 67 -6.94 -2.69 2.61
CA LEU A 67 -6.59 -2.45 4.02
C LEU A 67 -7.83 -2.36 4.93
N ILE A 68 -8.98 -1.90 4.43
CA ILE A 68 -10.23 -1.92 5.21
C ILE A 68 -10.59 -3.36 5.59
N THR A 69 -10.37 -4.34 4.72
CA THR A 69 -10.64 -5.76 5.03
C THR A 69 -9.73 -6.37 6.09
N PHE A 70 -8.64 -5.68 6.46
CA PHE A 70 -7.77 -6.07 7.57
C PHE A 70 -8.28 -5.52 8.92
N PHE A 71 -8.97 -4.38 8.93
CA PHE A 71 -9.47 -3.74 10.15
C PHE A 71 -10.92 -4.12 10.52
N VAL A 72 -11.62 -4.83 9.62
CA VAL A 72 -13.02 -5.27 9.77
C VAL A 72 -13.07 -6.79 9.88
#